data_AF-A0A928C0Q9-F1
#
_entry.id   AF-A0A928C0Q9-F1
#
_cell.length_a   1.000
_cell.length_b   1.000
_cell.length_c   1.000
_cell.angle_alpha   90.00
_cell.angle_beta   90.00
_cell.angle_gamma   90.00
#
_symmetry.space_group_name_H-M   'P 1'
#
loop_
_entity.id
_entity.type
_entity.pdbx_description
1 polymer ?
#
loop_
_entity_poly.entity_id
_entity_poly.type
_entity_poly.pdbx_seq_one_letter_code
_entity_poly.pdbx_strand_id
1 'polypeptide(L)'
;MKKKIYLVGKVYDLFTTTANEIETDVQSMLDAHYGSNHVIFRINVWKKEKEVTINFYRSYNDWYKADSKSIFCADMDLITGRGINGFQVPCMWPTAPFGYPFSTGIDDFITCYKNSAKELGASRMKDIVITHNKDNLNVRSFY
;
A
#
# COMPACT_ATOMS: atom_id res chain seq x y z
N MET A 1 -15.63 3.57 -16.50
CA MET A 1 -15.68 3.74 -15.03
C MET A 1 -14.48 4.59 -14.64
N LYS A 2 -14.68 5.76 -14.02
CA LYS A 2 -13.57 6.60 -13.53
C LYS A 2 -13.18 6.09 -12.15
N LYS A 3 -12.23 5.15 -12.08
CA LYS A 3 -11.76 4.59 -10.80
C LYS A 3 -10.39 5.17 -10.50
N LYS A 4 -10.29 5.87 -9.39
CA LYS A 4 -9.03 6.39 -8.85
C LYS A 4 -8.58 5.55 -7.67
N ILE A 5 -7.31 5.17 -7.62
CA ILE A 5 -6.71 4.46 -6.48
C ILE A 5 -5.63 5.31 -5.86
N TYR A 6 -5.59 5.35 -4.53
CA TYR A 6 -4.45 5.87 -3.79
C TYR A 6 -3.43 4.73 -3.65
N LEU A 7 -2.16 5.02 -3.88
CA LEU A 7 -1.06 4.08 -3.73
C LEU A 7 0.26 4.85 -3.63
N VAL A 8 1.10 4.52 -2.65
CA VAL A 8 2.50 5.02 -2.54
C VAL A 8 2.59 6.54 -2.73
N GLY A 9 1.84 7.29 -1.91
CA GLY A 9 1.87 8.76 -1.91
C GLY A 9 1.13 9.46 -3.06
N LYS A 10 0.53 8.71 -4.00
CA LYS A 10 -0.11 9.27 -5.21
C LYS A 10 -1.49 8.69 -5.48
N VAL A 11 -2.30 9.42 -6.26
CA VAL A 11 -3.60 8.95 -6.76
C VAL A 11 -3.54 8.74 -8.27
N TYR A 12 -3.84 7.52 -8.71
CA TYR A 12 -3.83 7.11 -10.11
C TYR A 12 -5.26 6.94 -10.62
N ASP A 13 -5.56 7.45 -11.82
CA ASP A 13 -6.84 7.21 -12.50
C ASP A 13 -6.71 6.01 -13.46
N LEU A 14 -7.33 4.89 -13.11
CA LEU A 14 -7.28 3.64 -13.86
C LEU A 14 -7.98 3.70 -15.23
N PHE A 15 -8.67 4.80 -15.53
CA PHE A 15 -9.21 5.05 -16.87
C PHE A 15 -8.14 5.61 -17.84
N THR A 16 -7.21 6.41 -17.32
CA THR A 16 -6.20 7.12 -18.13
C THR A 16 -4.79 6.58 -17.95
N THR A 17 -4.52 5.87 -16.85
CA THR A 17 -3.21 5.33 -16.52
C THR A 17 -3.27 3.81 -16.52
N THR A 18 -2.39 3.20 -17.29
CA THR A 18 -2.26 1.74 -17.43
C THR A 18 -1.56 1.12 -16.21
N ALA A 19 -1.74 -0.18 -16.01
CA ALA A 19 -1.05 -0.90 -14.92
C ALA A 19 0.48 -0.78 -15.05
N ASN A 20 1.03 -0.88 -16.27
CA ASN A 20 2.47 -0.78 -16.50
C ASN A 20 3.04 0.62 -16.18
N GLU A 21 2.30 1.68 -16.49
CA GLU A 21 2.71 3.05 -16.13
C GLU A 21 2.72 3.25 -14.62
N ILE A 22 1.69 2.75 -13.92
CA ILE A 22 1.65 2.77 -12.45
C ILE A 22 2.81 1.96 -11.88
N GLU A 23 3.06 0.75 -12.42
CA GLU A 23 4.15 -0.12 -11.98
C GLU A 23 5.50 0.55 -12.12
N THR A 24 5.76 1.19 -13.27
CA THR A 24 7.02 1.88 -13.55
C THR A 24 7.22 3.08 -12.63
N ASP A 25 6.19 3.92 -12.43
CA ASP A 25 6.26 5.09 -11.55
C ASP A 25 6.47 4.68 -10.09
N VAL A 26 5.71 3.69 -9.60
CA VAL A 26 5.83 3.19 -8.23
C VAL A 26 7.18 2.53 -8.00
N GLN A 27 7.64 1.66 -8.90
CA GLN A 27 8.96 1.04 -8.78
C GLN A 27 10.07 2.08 -8.73
N SER A 28 9.99 3.13 -9.57
CA SER A 28 10.99 4.21 -9.57
C SER A 28 11.01 4.98 -8.24
N MET A 29 9.85 5.24 -7.63
CA MET A 29 9.78 5.88 -6.31
C MET A 29 10.36 5.00 -5.21
N LEU A 30 10.08 3.69 -5.25
CA LEU A 30 10.61 2.74 -4.27
C LEU A 30 12.13 2.57 -4.41
N ASP A 31 12.64 2.44 -5.63
CA ASP A 31 14.08 2.32 -5.90
C ASP A 31 14.83 3.58 -5.48
N ALA A 32 14.25 4.77 -5.68
CA ALA A 32 14.85 6.03 -5.23
C ALA A 32 14.90 6.16 -3.70
N HIS A 33 13.94 5.56 -2.98
CA HIS A 33 13.85 5.67 -1.53
C HIS A 33 14.59 4.56 -0.78
N TYR A 34 14.47 3.32 -1.23
CA TYR A 34 15.03 2.13 -0.58
C TYR A 34 16.27 1.57 -1.26
N GLY A 35 16.59 2.05 -2.47
CA GLY A 35 17.61 1.47 -3.34
C GLY A 35 17.01 0.41 -4.29
N SER A 36 17.66 0.23 -5.44
CA SER A 36 17.23 -0.72 -6.46
C SER A 36 17.19 -2.16 -5.95
N ASN A 37 16.15 -2.91 -6.36
CA ASN A 37 15.94 -4.34 -6.04
C ASN A 37 15.69 -4.67 -4.56
N HIS A 38 15.52 -3.68 -3.68
CA HIS A 38 15.14 -3.92 -2.28
C HIS A 38 13.66 -4.24 -2.12
N VAL A 39 12.82 -3.65 -2.97
CA VAL A 39 11.38 -3.91 -3.03
C VAL A 39 10.99 -4.02 -4.50
N ILE A 40 10.40 -5.15 -4.89
CA ILE A 40 9.84 -5.33 -6.24
C ILE A 40 8.34 -5.12 -6.17
N PHE A 41 7.83 -4.18 -6.95
CA PHE A 41 6.41 -3.83 -7.01
C PHE A 41 5.76 -4.43 -8.25
N ARG A 42 4.57 -5.01 -8.08
CA ARG A 42 3.71 -5.48 -9.18
C ARG A 42 2.27 -5.06 -8.98
N ILE A 43 1.59 -4.67 -10.06
CA ILE A 43 0.16 -4.33 -10.04
C ILE A 43 -0.59 -5.00 -11.19
N ASN A 44 -1.75 -5.59 -10.87
CA ASN A 44 -2.69 -6.12 -11.85
C ASN A 44 -4.04 -5.42 -11.69
N VAL A 45 -4.65 -5.01 -12.81
CA VAL A 45 -5.96 -4.36 -12.84
C VAL A 45 -6.92 -5.18 -13.68
N TRP A 46 -7.86 -5.84 -13.02
CA TRP A 46 -8.87 -6.70 -13.62
C TRP A 46 -10.17 -5.92 -13.80
N LYS A 47 -10.38 -5.35 -14.99
CA LYS A 47 -11.50 -4.42 -15.25
C LYS A 47 -12.88 -5.08 -15.19
N LYS A 48 -12.99 -6.38 -15.56
CA LYS A 48 -14.26 -7.11 -15.58
C LYS A 48 -14.69 -7.49 -14.16
N GLU A 49 -13.74 -7.91 -13.35
CA GLU A 49 -13.87 -8.31 -11.96
C GLU A 49 -13.90 -7.11 -11.01
N LYS A 50 -13.59 -5.91 -11.53
CA LYS A 50 -13.41 -4.66 -10.77
C LYS A 50 -12.46 -4.85 -9.59
N GLU A 51 -11.32 -5.45 -9.88
CA GLU A 51 -10.33 -5.82 -8.89
C GLU A 51 -8.97 -5.19 -9.23
N VAL A 52 -8.26 -4.75 -8.20
CA VAL A 52 -6.83 -4.42 -8.27
C VAL A 52 -6.09 -5.33 -7.31
N THR A 53 -5.01 -5.95 -7.79
CA THR A 53 -4.07 -6.70 -6.97
C THR A 53 -2.73 -5.97 -6.99
N ILE A 54 -2.17 -5.74 -5.82
CA ILE A 54 -0.86 -5.10 -5.61
C ILE A 54 0.01 -6.09 -4.85
N ASN A 55 1.26 -6.25 -5.28
CA ASN A 55 2.26 -7.05 -4.58
C ASN A 55 3.52 -6.23 -4.36
N PHE A 56 4.07 -6.33 -3.16
CA PHE A 56 5.42 -5.89 -2.81
C PHE A 56 6.22 -7.12 -2.42
N TYR A 57 7.20 -7.49 -3.22
CA TYR A 57 8.18 -8.51 -2.85
C TYR A 57 9.32 -7.84 -2.11
N ARG A 58 9.49 -8.19 -0.84
CA ARG A 58 10.44 -7.60 0.09
C ARG A 58 10.81 -8.63 1.15
N SER A 59 12.07 -8.68 1.56
CA SER A 59 12.53 -9.68 2.53
C SER A 59 12.73 -9.06 3.92
N TYR A 60 12.11 -9.68 4.92
CA TYR A 60 12.52 -9.53 6.32
C TYR A 60 13.40 -10.71 6.74
N ASN A 61 14.25 -10.51 7.75
CA ASN A 61 15.03 -11.61 8.33
C ASN A 61 14.13 -12.53 9.17
N ASP A 62 14.68 -13.66 9.62
CA ASP A 62 13.93 -14.76 10.27
C ASP A 62 13.25 -14.43 11.61
N TRP A 63 13.53 -13.25 12.18
CA TRP A 63 12.82 -12.75 13.36
C TRP A 63 11.38 -12.30 13.03
N TYR A 64 11.05 -12.14 11.74
CA TYR A 64 9.71 -11.82 11.29
C TYR A 64 8.74 -12.96 11.56
N LYS A 65 7.71 -12.67 12.35
CA LYS A 65 6.59 -13.57 12.58
C LYS A 65 5.33 -12.91 12.05
N ALA A 66 4.82 -13.41 10.93
CA ALA A 66 3.54 -12.98 10.40
C ALA A 66 2.43 -13.31 11.39
N ASP A 67 1.69 -12.30 11.82
CA ASP A 67 0.38 -12.47 12.45
C ASP A 67 -0.66 -11.99 11.43
N SER A 68 -1.60 -12.86 11.05
CA SER A 68 -2.62 -12.55 10.05
C SER A 68 -3.58 -11.43 10.47
N LYS A 69 -3.53 -10.98 11.72
CA LYS A 69 -4.35 -9.88 12.25
C LYS A 69 -3.60 -8.56 12.38
N SER A 70 -2.28 -8.55 12.24
CA SER A 70 -1.46 -7.35 12.42
C SER A 70 -0.51 -7.09 11.26
N ILE A 71 -0.31 -5.83 10.92
CA ILE A 71 0.57 -5.37 9.84
C ILE A 71 1.69 -4.53 10.43
N PHE A 72 2.91 -4.73 9.93
CA PHE A 72 4.09 -4.00 10.38
C PHE A 72 4.09 -2.59 9.83
N CYS A 73 4.70 -1.65 10.57
CA CYS A 73 4.81 -0.26 10.11
C CYS A 73 5.52 -0.10 8.78
N ALA A 74 6.58 -0.87 8.53
CA ALA A 74 7.27 -0.85 7.25
C ALA A 74 6.35 -1.30 6.09
N ASP A 75 5.47 -2.28 6.30
CA ASP A 75 4.49 -2.71 5.29
C ASP A 75 3.40 -1.64 5.06
N MET A 76 2.96 -0.97 6.12
CA MET A 76 2.03 0.16 6.02
C MET A 76 2.65 1.34 5.27
N ASP A 77 3.91 1.64 5.55
CA ASP A 77 4.69 2.70 4.88
C ASP A 77 4.88 2.36 3.39
N LEU A 78 5.09 1.08 3.03
CA LEU A 78 5.12 0.64 1.62
C LEU A 78 3.78 0.86 0.91
N ILE A 79 2.66 0.46 1.50
CA ILE A 79 1.33 0.61 0.87
C ILE A 79 0.99 2.10 0.68
N THR A 80 1.29 2.91 1.69
CA THR A 80 0.89 4.33 1.73
C THR A 80 1.90 5.27 1.10
N GLY A 81 3.17 4.87 0.98
CA GLY A 81 4.26 5.75 0.59
C GLY A 81 4.65 6.76 1.67
N ARG A 82 4.31 6.50 2.94
CA ARG A 82 4.67 7.39 4.05
C ARG A 82 6.18 7.55 4.11
N GLY A 83 6.66 8.79 4.23
CA GLY A 83 8.08 9.11 4.31
C GLY A 83 8.79 9.21 2.95
N ILE A 84 8.25 8.63 1.87
CA ILE A 84 8.80 8.80 0.53
C ILE A 84 8.66 10.27 0.13
N ASN A 85 9.78 10.92 -0.16
CA ASN A 85 9.85 12.36 -0.45
C ASN A 85 9.16 13.24 0.61
N GLY A 86 9.17 12.80 1.89
CA GLY A 86 8.54 13.51 3.00
C GLY A 86 7.01 13.41 3.04
N PHE A 87 6.39 12.60 2.19
CA PHE A 87 4.94 12.42 2.14
C PHE A 87 4.37 11.99 3.49
N GLN A 88 3.30 12.66 3.93
CA GLN A 88 2.57 12.36 5.16
C GLN A 88 1.18 11.84 4.83
N VAL A 89 0.80 10.75 5.47
CA VAL A 89 -0.52 10.14 5.30
C VAL A 89 -1.56 11.03 6.00
N PRO A 90 -2.66 11.44 5.32
CA PRO A 90 -3.64 12.34 5.91
C PRO A 90 -4.33 11.77 7.18
N CYS A 91 -4.71 10.50 7.13
CA CYS A 91 -5.30 9.80 8.27
C CYS A 91 -4.31 8.72 8.75
N MET A 92 -3.53 9.07 9.77
CA MET A 92 -2.57 8.17 10.41
C MET A 92 -3.29 7.10 11.24
N TRP A 93 -2.74 5.88 11.24
CA TRP A 93 -3.15 4.82 12.17
C TRP A 93 -2.64 5.12 13.59
N PRO A 94 -3.22 4.48 14.62
CA PRO A 94 -2.74 4.64 16.00
C PRO A 94 -1.24 4.36 16.12
N THR A 95 -0.50 5.34 16.63
CA THR A 95 0.92 5.19 16.97
C THR A 95 1.09 5.18 18.48
N ALA A 96 1.89 4.26 19.01
CA ALA A 96 2.23 4.27 20.43
C ALA A 96 2.83 5.62 20.84
N PRO A 97 2.58 6.10 22.08
CA PRO A 97 3.34 7.23 22.63
C PRO A 97 4.83 6.91 22.52
N PHE A 98 5.64 7.91 22.17
CA PHE A 98 7.06 7.78 21.78
C PHE A 98 7.34 7.25 20.35
N GLY A 99 6.31 7.08 19.52
CA GLY A 99 6.50 6.88 18.08
C GLY A 99 6.80 5.45 17.62
N TYR A 100 6.62 4.44 18.48
CA TYR A 100 6.93 3.04 18.13
C TYR A 100 5.72 2.08 18.26
N PRO A 101 4.73 2.11 17.35
CA PRO A 101 4.10 0.85 16.97
C PRO A 101 5.09 0.06 16.10
N PHE A 102 5.35 -1.19 16.46
CA PHE A 102 6.05 -2.13 15.57
C PHE A 102 5.09 -2.72 14.53
N SER A 103 3.83 -2.93 14.95
CA SER A 103 2.69 -3.32 14.13
C SER A 103 1.39 -2.71 14.66
N THR A 104 0.34 -2.75 13.86
CA THR A 104 -1.04 -2.40 14.25
C THR A 104 -2.03 -3.42 13.69
N GLY A 105 -3.28 -3.40 14.13
CA GLY A 105 -4.34 -4.22 13.54
C GLY A 105 -4.56 -3.90 12.05
N ILE A 106 -4.69 -4.93 11.21
CA ILE A 106 -4.96 -4.74 9.77
C ILE A 106 -6.23 -3.93 9.53
N ASP A 107 -7.28 -4.15 10.32
CA ASP A 107 -8.57 -3.44 10.18
C ASP A 107 -8.46 -1.95 10.52
N ASP A 108 -7.67 -1.61 11.54
CA ASP A 108 -7.38 -0.22 11.91
C ASP A 108 -6.61 0.47 10.78
N PHE A 109 -5.59 -0.19 10.25
CA PHE A 109 -4.82 0.31 9.11
C PHE A 109 -5.71 0.50 7.87
N ILE A 110 -6.54 -0.48 7.51
CA ILE A 110 -7.45 -0.40 6.36
C ILE A 110 -8.41 0.77 6.51
N THR A 111 -8.91 1.03 7.72
CA THR A 111 -9.80 2.15 8.01
C THR A 111 -9.10 3.49 7.74
N CYS A 112 -7.90 3.68 8.31
CA CYS A 112 -7.08 4.87 8.09
C CYS A 112 -6.67 5.04 6.62
N TYR A 113 -6.34 3.94 5.94
CA TYR A 113 -6.00 3.94 4.53
C TYR A 113 -7.18 4.36 3.64
N LYS A 114 -8.38 3.84 3.90
CA LYS A 114 -9.61 4.24 3.18
C LYS A 114 -9.96 5.72 3.41
N ASN A 115 -9.77 6.22 4.63
CA ASN A 115 -9.98 7.64 4.95
C ASN A 115 -8.97 8.52 4.23
N SER A 116 -7.68 8.15 4.26
CA SER A 116 -6.62 8.84 3.52
C SER A 116 -6.89 8.86 2.01
N ALA A 117 -7.28 7.73 1.44
CA ALA A 117 -7.64 7.63 0.02
C ALA A 117 -8.77 8.60 -0.33
N LYS A 118 -9.80 8.71 0.53
CA LYS A 118 -10.91 9.65 0.35
C LYS A 118 -10.43 11.10 0.39
N GLU A 119 -9.60 11.47 1.36
CA GLU A 119 -9.06 12.83 1.50
C GLU A 119 -8.17 13.24 0.32
N LEU A 120 -7.40 12.30 -0.23
CA LEU A 120 -6.57 12.50 -1.42
C LEU A 120 -7.38 12.51 -2.73
N GLY A 121 -8.70 12.33 -2.68
CA GLY A 121 -9.57 12.34 -3.84
C GLY A 121 -9.56 11.04 -4.67
N ALA A 122 -9.09 9.94 -4.09
CA ALA A 122 -9.25 8.61 -4.68
C ALA A 122 -10.70 8.11 -4.54
N SER A 123 -11.05 7.09 -5.34
CA SER A 123 -12.37 6.49 -5.27
C SER A 123 -12.50 5.56 -4.06
N ARG A 124 -13.69 5.52 -3.45
CA ARG A 124 -14.02 4.59 -2.36
C ARG A 124 -13.67 3.15 -2.72
N MET A 125 -12.89 2.48 -1.88
CA MET A 125 -12.61 1.04 -1.95
C MET A 125 -13.55 0.32 -0.99
N LYS A 126 -14.38 -0.60 -1.50
CA LYS A 126 -15.36 -1.31 -0.65
C LYS A 126 -14.64 -2.30 0.25
N ASP A 127 -13.94 -3.23 -0.39
CA ASP A 127 -13.26 -4.33 0.29
C ASP A 127 -11.77 -4.24 -0.03
N ILE A 128 -10.97 -4.40 1.02
CA ILE A 128 -9.52 -4.48 0.94
C ILE A 128 -9.13 -5.69 1.77
N VAL A 129 -8.35 -6.58 1.16
CA VAL A 129 -7.77 -7.74 1.83
C VAL A 129 -6.27 -7.59 1.77
N ILE A 130 -5.63 -7.66 2.92
CA ILE A 130 -4.17 -7.62 3.03
C ILE A 130 -3.71 -8.99 3.52
N THR A 131 -2.75 -9.57 2.80
CA THR A 131 -2.06 -10.79 3.23
C THR A 131 -0.56 -10.55 3.12
N HIS A 132 0.20 -11.10 4.07
CA HIS A 132 1.63 -10.90 4.10
C HIS A 132 2.35 -12.12 4.68
N ASN A 133 3.60 -12.25 4.28
CA ASN A 133 4.57 -13.15 4.87
C ASN A 133 5.95 -12.48 4.88
N LYS A 134 7.00 -13.26 5.13
CA LYS A 134 8.35 -12.72 5.25
C LYS A 134 8.93 -12.14 3.95
N ASP A 135 8.42 -12.56 2.80
CA ASP A 135 8.96 -12.23 1.47
C ASP A 135 7.97 -11.44 0.59
N ASN A 136 6.70 -11.36 0.99
CA ASN A 136 5.65 -10.78 0.17
C ASN A 136 4.59 -10.08 1.02
N LEU A 137 4.10 -8.95 0.51
CA LEU A 137 2.93 -8.22 0.96
C LEU A 137 1.97 -8.06 -0.23
N ASN A 138 0.77 -8.61 -0.10
CA ASN A 138 -0.27 -8.56 -1.11
C ASN A 138 -1.46 -7.73 -0.61
N VAL A 139 -1.91 -6.77 -1.43
CA VAL A 139 -3.12 -5.98 -1.20
C VAL A 139 -4.07 -6.21 -2.36
N ARG A 140 -5.27 -6.70 -2.06
CA ARG A 140 -6.34 -6.93 -3.02
C ARG A 140 -7.48 -5.98 -2.71
N SER A 141 -7.95 -5.22 -3.70
CA SER A 141 -9.08 -4.31 -3.54
C SER A 141 -10.13 -4.49 -4.62
N PHE A 142 -11.39 -4.44 -4.20
CA PHE A 142 -12.56 -4.48 -5.09
C PHE A 142 -13.24 -3.11 -5.17
N TYR A 143 -13.72 -2.76 -6.37
CA TYR A 143 -14.23 -1.43 -6.66
C TYR A 143 -15.52 -1.33 -7.45
#